data_AF-A0A744NPU8-F1
#
_entry.id   AF-A0A744NPU8-F1
#
_cell.length_a   1.000
_cell.length_b   1.000
_cell.length_c   1.000
_cell.angle_alpha   90.00
_cell.angle_beta   90.00
_cell.angle_gamma   90.00
#
_symmetry.space_group_name_H-M   'P 1'
#
loop_
_entity.id
_entity.type
_entity.pdbx_description
1 polymer ?
#
loop_
_entity_poly.entity_id
_entity_poly.type
_entity_poly.pdbx_seq_one_letter_code
_entity_poly.pdbx_strand_id
1 'polypeptide(L)' 'MMKTFHWKVDPDMGVDSEPQVAVVKFGDGYEQRRVTGLNSNLKKYSVTIRTKRQDAGYLE' A
#
# COMPACT_ATOMS: atom_id res chain seq x y z
N MET A 1 6.54 19.43 -1.68
CA MET A 1 6.26 18.71 -0.42
C MET A 1 4.98 17.92 -0.59
N MET A 2 4.88 16.69 -0.04
CA MET A 2 3.63 15.93 -0.06
C MET A 2 2.61 16.58 0.87
N LYS A 3 1.34 16.60 0.45
CA LYS A 3 0.23 16.99 1.32
C LYS A 3 -0.10 15.79 2.22
N THR A 4 -0.21 16.04 3.53
CA THR A 4 -0.63 15.03 4.51
C THR A 4 -2.05 15.33 4.95
N PHE A 5 -2.95 14.38 4.75
CA PHE A 5 -4.32 14.45 5.25
C PHE A 5 -4.33 13.96 6.71
N HIS A 6 -5.03 14.69 7.58
CA HIS A 6 -5.09 14.41 9.03
C HIS A 6 -6.47 13.89 9.46
N TRP A 7 -7.20 13.23 8.55
CA TRP A 7 -8.52 12.70 8.83
C TRP A 7 -8.46 11.49 9.76
N LYS A 8 -9.50 11.32 10.58
CA LYS A 8 -9.63 10.15 11.44
C LYS A 8 -10.04 8.94 10.61
N VAL A 9 -9.12 7.99 10.47
CA VAL A 9 -9.34 6.72 9.76
C VAL A 9 -9.92 5.70 10.74
N ASP A 10 -10.89 4.91 10.28
CA ASP A 10 -11.42 3.77 11.04
C ASP A 10 -10.30 2.75 11.33
N PRO A 11 -10.26 2.17 12.54
CA PRO A 11 -9.14 1.33 12.99
C PRO A 11 -8.98 0.03 12.18
N ASP A 12 -10.06 -0.49 11.60
CA ASP A 12 -10.06 -1.75 10.82
C ASP A 12 -9.71 -1.52 9.34
N MET A 13 -8.79 -0.61 9.05
CA MET A 13 -8.33 -0.36 7.68
C MET A 13 -7.52 -1.55 7.15
N GLY A 14 -7.72 -1.86 5.87
CA GLY A 14 -6.95 -2.89 5.19
C GLY A 14 -5.57 -2.36 4.79
N VAL A 15 -4.51 -3.10 5.09
CA VAL A 15 -3.17 -2.86 4.57
C VAL A 15 -2.75 -4.07 3.76
N ASP A 16 -2.52 -3.87 2.48
CA ASP A 16 -2.07 -4.90 1.56
C ASP A 16 -0.76 -4.48 0.89
N SER A 17 0.00 -5.44 0.40
CA SER A 17 1.17 -5.18 -0.43
C SER A 17 1.42 -6.37 -1.33
N GLU A 18 1.74 -6.12 -2.58
CA GLU A 18 2.12 -7.15 -3.55
C GLU A 18 3.61 -6.98 -3.91
N PRO A 19 4.52 -7.73 -3.26
CA PRO A 19 5.94 -7.54 -3.47
C PRO A 19 6.35 -7.99 -4.87
N GLN A 20 7.00 -7.10 -5.61
CA GLN A 20 7.52 -7.40 -6.94
C GLN A 20 8.91 -8.03 -6.82
N VAL A 21 8.97 -9.32 -7.15
CA VAL A 21 10.19 -10.12 -7.13
C VAL A 21 10.37 -10.85 -8.46
N ALA A 22 11.55 -10.69 -9.05
CA ALA A 22 12.00 -11.52 -10.16
C ALA A 22 12.65 -12.77 -9.58
N VAL A 23 12.23 -13.94 -10.07
CA VAL A 23 12.76 -15.25 -9.67
C VAL A 23 13.45 -15.88 -10.87
N VAL A 24 14.73 -16.22 -10.71
CA VAL A 24 15.49 -17.01 -11.67
C VAL A 24 15.70 -18.39 -11.09
N LYS A 25 15.38 -19.43 -11.85
CA LYS A 25 15.59 -20.84 -11.47
C LYS A 25 16.77 -21.40 -12.27
N PHE A 26 17.72 -22.04 -11.60
CA PHE A 26 18.96 -22.53 -12.23
C PHE A 26 18.89 -23.99 -12.70
N GLY A 27 17.80 -24.71 -12.37
CA GLY A 27 17.56 -26.09 -12.83
C GLY A 27 18.23 -27.18 -11.99
N ASP A 28 19.12 -26.81 -11.07
CA ASP A 28 19.82 -27.64 -10.08
C ASP A 28 19.13 -27.64 -8.70
N GLY A 29 17.92 -27.07 -8.63
CA GLY A 29 17.17 -26.88 -7.40
C GLY A 29 17.41 -25.53 -6.73
N TYR A 30 18.35 -24.72 -7.20
CA TYR A 30 18.56 -23.37 -6.70
C TYR A 30 17.69 -22.33 -7.41
N GLU A 31 17.25 -21.34 -6.63
CA GLU A 31 16.57 -20.15 -7.12
C GLU A 31 17.26 -18.89 -6.58
N GLN A 32 17.36 -17.86 -7.41
CA GLN A 32 17.74 -16.51 -6.98
C GLN A 32 16.54 -15.57 -7.09
N ARG A 33 16.29 -14.81 -6.03
CA ARG A 33 15.23 -13.80 -5.98
C ARG A 33 15.84 -12.41 -5.92
N ARG A 34 15.35 -11.51 -6.77
CA ARG A 34 15.73 -10.11 -6.75
C ARG A 34 14.49 -9.23 -6.70
N VAL A 35 14.52 -8.28 -5.78
CA VAL A 35 13.54 -7.21 -5.65
C VAL A 35 13.54 -6.35 -6.92
N THR A 36 12.37 -6.05 -7.49
CA THR A 36 12.26 -5.32 -8.77
C THR A 36 11.66 -3.92 -8.58
N GLY A 37 12.21 -2.94 -9.30
CA GLY A 37 11.68 -1.57 -9.32
C GLY A 37 11.93 -0.76 -8.05
N LEU A 38 11.54 0.53 -8.10
CA LEU A 38 11.69 1.50 -7.00
C LEU A 38 10.63 1.31 -5.88
N ASN A 39 9.47 0.75 -6.22
CA ASN A 39 8.32 0.53 -5.32
C ASN A 39 8.00 -0.95 -5.19
N SER A 40 9.04 -1.75 -5.01
CA SER A 40 8.98 -3.22 -5.02
C SER A 40 8.13 -3.83 -3.92
N ASN A 41 7.77 -3.07 -2.90
CA ASN A 41 6.86 -3.49 -1.84
C ASN A 41 5.93 -2.31 -1.50
N LEU A 42 5.22 -1.82 -2.52
CA LEU A 42 4.31 -0.71 -2.36
C LEU A 42 3.12 -1.13 -1.50
N LYS A 43 3.00 -0.50 -0.32
CA LYS A 43 1.85 -0.69 0.55
C LYS A 43 0.63 0.04 -0.02
N LYS A 44 -0.48 -0.69 -0.11
CA LYS A 44 -1.80 -0.18 -0.46
C LYS A 44 -2.62 -0.12 0.83
N TYR A 45 -3.22 1.03 1.09
CA TYR A 45 -4.05 1.25 2.28
C TYR A 45 -5.49 1.47 1.82
N SER A 46 -6.39 0.60 2.28
CA SER A 46 -7.84 0.73 2.09
C SER A 46 -8.44 1.33 3.36
N VAL A 47 -8.63 2.65 3.35
CA VAL A 47 -9.09 3.42 4.52
C VAL A 47 -10.55 3.80 4.38
N THR A 48 -11.29 3.78 5.50
CA THR A 48 -12.63 4.35 5.61
C THR A 48 -12.57 5.55 6.54
N ILE A 49 -13.15 6.67 6.11
CA ILE A 49 -13.25 7.90 6.91
C ILE A 49 -14.72 8.18 7.14
N ARG A 50 -15.14 8.24 8.40
CA ARG A 50 -16.49 8.63 8.79
C ARG A 50 -16.51 10.06 9.27
N THR A 51 -17.39 10.86 8.69
CA THR A 51 -17.59 12.25 9.09
C THR A 51 -19.07 12.57 9.20
N LYS A 52 -19.41 13.67 9.86
CA LYS A 52 -20.79 14.18 9.87
C LYS A 52 -21.10 14.77 8.49
N ARG A 53 -22.36 14.70 8.06
CA ARG A 53 -22.80 15.18 6.74
C ARG A 53 -22.39 16.63 6.46
N GLN A 54 -22.47 17.49 7.47
CA GLN A 54 -22.09 18.91 7.40
C GLN A 54 -20.59 19.12 7.13
N ASP A 55 -19.75 18.15 7.51
CA ASP A 55 -18.30 18.22 7.41
C ASP A 55 -17.77 17.45 6.18
N ALA A 56 -18.66 16.90 5.34
CA ALA A 56 -18.29 16.10 4.18
C ALA A 56 -17.51 16.91 3.13
N GLY A 57 -17.81 18.21 3.00
CA GLY A 57 -17.10 19.10 2.05
C GLY A 57 -15.64 19.37 2.40
N TYR A 58 -15.17 19.00 3.60
CA TYR A 58 -13.76 19.08 3.99
C TYR A 58 -12.95 17.83 3.59
N LEU A 59 -13.58 16.85 2.92
CA LEU A 59 -12.93 15.62 2.44
C LEU A 59 -12.52 15.68 0.96
N GLU A 60 -12.61 16.85 0.31
CA GLU A 60 -12.27 17.09 -1.10
C GLU A 60 -10.84 17.63 -1.34
#